data_AF-A0A3C0R407-F1
#
_entry.id   AF-A0A3C0R407-F1
#
_cell.length_a   1.000
_cell.length_b   1.000
_cell.length_c   1.000
_cell.angle_alpha   90.00
_cell.angle_beta   90.00
_cell.angle_gamma   90.00
#
_symmetry.space_group_name_H-M   'P 1'
#
loop_
_entity.id
_entity.type
_entity.pdbx_description
1 polymer ?
#
loop_
_entity_poly.entity_id
_entity_poly.type
_entity_poly.pdbx_seq_one_letter_code
_entity_poly.pdbx_strand_id
1 'polypeptide(L)'
;MNGQSETPNVAIIGRPNVGKSALFNRLIGRKIAIVHDQPGITRDRLSAICARAEQPFNLWDTGGVFGAGETELTTQVGQAAEEASRESDLLLFVVDAKEGLSPIDQELARTLRKSHKPIVLVVNKIDNEKHENLAAEFASLG
;
A
#
# COMPACT_ATOMS: atom_id res chain seq x y z
N MET A 1 11.14 32.70 -6.91
CA MET A 1 11.53 31.28 -6.76
C MET A 1 10.27 30.46 -7.00
N ASN A 2 10.12 29.89 -8.20
CA ASN A 2 8.94 29.12 -8.57
C ASN A 2 9.10 27.70 -8.02
N GLY A 3 8.71 27.49 -6.76
CA GLY A 3 8.65 26.15 -6.18
C GLY A 3 7.45 25.43 -6.74
N GLN A 4 7.63 24.67 -7.83
CA GLN A 4 6.69 23.59 -8.13
C GLN A 4 6.78 22.62 -6.95
N SER A 5 5.74 22.55 -6.12
CA SER A 5 5.68 21.51 -5.09
C SER A 5 5.63 20.18 -5.82
N GLU A 6 6.64 19.32 -5.61
CA GLU A 6 6.58 17.96 -6.13
C GLU A 6 5.31 17.28 -5.61
N THR A 7 4.56 16.66 -6.52
CA THR A 7 3.36 15.90 -6.19
C THR A 7 3.76 14.74 -5.27
N PRO A 8 3.22 14.63 -4.04
CA PRO A 8 3.62 13.58 -3.10
C PRO A 8 3.38 12.18 -3.67
N ASN A 9 4.27 11.24 -3.36
CA ASN A 9 4.16 9.84 -3.74
C ASN A 9 3.63 9.01 -2.57
N VAL A 10 2.56 8.25 -2.81
CA VAL A 10 1.89 7.40 -1.83
C VAL A 10 1.88 5.97 -2.34
N ALA A 11 2.42 5.03 -1.57
CA ALA A 11 2.40 3.61 -1.91
C ALA A 11 1.36 2.84 -1.10
N ILE A 12 0.72 1.86 -1.74
CA ILE A 12 -0.11 0.85 -1.08
C ILE A 12 0.70 -0.44 -0.93
N ILE A 13 0.86 -0.89 0.31
CA ILE A 13 1.66 -2.06 0.70
C ILE A 13 0.83 -3.00 1.55
N GLY A 14 1.11 -4.29 1.47
CA GLY A 14 0.43 -5.33 2.23
C GLY A 14 0.55 -6.67 1.53
N ARG A 15 0.33 -7.76 2.26
CA ARG A 15 0.36 -9.11 1.68
C ARG A 15 -0.69 -9.29 0.56
N PRO A 16 -0.64 -10.36 -0.25
CA PRO A 16 -1.66 -10.62 -1.28
C PRO A 16 -3.08 -10.64 -0.72
N ASN A 17 -4.05 -10.30 -1.56
CA ASN A 17 -5.50 -10.44 -1.30
C ASN A 17 -6.09 -9.60 -0.16
N VAL A 18 -5.32 -8.75 0.53
CA VAL A 18 -5.83 -7.79 1.54
C VAL A 18 -6.70 -6.67 0.96
N GLY A 19 -6.78 -6.56 -0.37
CA GLY A 19 -7.63 -5.59 -1.06
C GLY A 19 -6.95 -4.29 -1.52
N LYS A 20 -5.62 -4.29 -1.65
CA LYS A 20 -4.82 -3.16 -2.17
C LYS A 20 -5.39 -2.56 -3.46
N SER A 21 -5.61 -3.39 -4.48
CA SER A 21 -6.09 -2.91 -5.78
C SER A 21 -7.54 -2.43 -5.74
N ALA A 22 -8.37 -2.93 -4.82
CA ALA A 22 -9.72 -2.40 -4.60
C ALA A 22 -9.66 -1.00 -3.96
N LEU A 23 -8.79 -0.81 -2.97
CA LEU A 23 -8.53 0.49 -2.34
C LEU A 23 -7.97 1.48 -3.38
N PHE A 24 -6.98 1.08 -4.16
CA PHE A 24 -6.40 1.87 -5.26
C PHE A 24 -7.49 2.40 -6.20
N ASN A 25 -8.30 1.50 -6.77
CA ASN A 25 -9.35 1.87 -7.70
C ASN A 25 -10.40 2.79 -7.07
N ARG A 26 -10.72 2.57 -5.78
CA ARG A 26 -11.68 3.42 -5.06
C ARG A 26 -11.16 4.83 -4.83
N LEU A 27 -9.88 4.97 -4.45
CA LEU A 27 -9.24 6.27 -4.25
C LEU A 27 -9.19 7.07 -5.56
N ILE A 28 -8.84 6.42 -6.67
CA ILE A 28 -8.74 7.10 -7.96
C ILE A 28 -10.13 7.37 -8.59
N GLY A 29 -11.18 6.68 -8.13
CA GLY A 29 -12.56 6.93 -8.58
C GLY A 29 -12.86 6.44 -10.00
N ARG A 30 -11.97 5.67 -10.62
CA ARG A 30 -12.16 4.99 -11.91
C ARG A 30 -11.34 3.70 -11.93
N LYS A 31 -11.74 2.70 -12.73
CA LYS A 31 -10.87 1.56 -13.07
C LYS A 31 -9.80 2.07 -14.02
N ILE A 32 -8.54 2.04 -13.61
CA ILE A 32 -7.43 2.54 -14.43
C ILE A 32 -6.73 1.35 -15.10
N ALA A 33 -6.39 1.52 -16.37
CA ALA A 33 -5.40 0.69 -17.05
C ALA A 33 -3.99 1.12 -16.62
N ILE A 34 -3.07 0.17 -16.59
CA ILE A 34 -1.64 0.36 -16.27
C ILE A 34 -1.09 1.58 -17.02
N VAL A 35 -0.48 2.52 -16.29
CA VAL A 35 0.21 3.67 -16.89
C VAL A 35 1.64 3.25 -17.18
N HIS A 36 1.98 3.12 -18.47
CA HIS A 36 3.36 2.92 -18.92
C HIS A 36 3.99 4.27 -19.27
N ASP A 37 5.27 4.42 -18.90
CA ASP A 37 6.20 5.52 -19.19
C ASP A 37 5.94 6.87 -18.48
N GLN A 38 6.46 6.98 -17.26
CA GLN A 38 7.07 8.22 -16.75
C GLN A 38 8.53 7.92 -16.33
N PRO A 39 9.50 8.80 -16.67
CA PRO A 39 10.88 8.64 -16.21
C PRO A 39 10.92 8.61 -14.67
N GLY A 40 11.39 7.51 -14.09
CA GLY A 40 11.38 7.27 -12.64
C GLY A 40 10.30 6.30 -12.15
N ILE A 41 9.43 5.81 -13.03
CA ILE A 41 8.41 4.79 -12.70
C ILE A 41 8.77 3.48 -13.42
N THR A 42 8.96 2.40 -12.65
CA THR A 42 9.23 1.05 -13.17
C THR A 42 8.05 0.51 -13.98
N ARG A 43 8.38 -0.21 -15.06
CA ARG A 43 7.47 -0.59 -16.16
C ARG A 43 6.23 -1.42 -15.77
N ASP A 44 6.18 -2.03 -14.58
CA ASP A 44 5.13 -2.98 -14.17
C ASP A 44 4.25 -2.50 -13.00
N ARG A 45 4.30 -1.20 -12.65
CA ARG A 45 3.61 -0.66 -11.48
C ARG A 45 2.27 0.00 -11.83
N LEU A 46 1.18 -0.42 -11.17
CA LEU A 46 -0.09 0.32 -11.23
C LEU A 46 0.08 1.65 -10.50
N SER A 47 -0.02 2.75 -11.25
CA SER A 47 0.13 4.10 -10.72
C SER A 47 -0.89 5.06 -11.34
N ALA A 48 -1.33 6.05 -10.56
CA ALA A 48 -2.17 7.14 -11.02
C ALA A 48 -2.21 8.31 -10.05
N ILE A 49 -2.59 9.48 -10.55
CA ILE A 49 -2.82 10.67 -9.72
C ILE A 49 -4.20 10.57 -9.05
N CYS A 50 -4.21 10.64 -7.73
CA CYS A 50 -5.42 10.85 -6.94
C CYS A 50 -5.73 12.35 -6.85
N ALA A 51 -6.60 12.84 -7.74
CA ALA A 51 -6.96 14.25 -7.81
C ALA A 51 -8.17 14.63 -6.91
N ARG A 52 -8.71 13.69 -6.13
CA ARG A 52 -9.92 13.89 -5.30
C ARG A 52 -9.63 14.39 -3.90
N ALA A 53 -8.37 14.35 -3.46
CA ALA A 53 -7.92 14.90 -2.19
C ALA A 53 -7.69 16.41 -2.32
N GLU A 54 -7.67 17.13 -1.18
CA GLU A 54 -7.38 18.57 -1.14
C GLU A 54 -6.01 18.88 -1.77
N GLN A 55 -5.02 18.01 -1.54
CA GLN A 55 -3.74 18.01 -2.22
C GLN A 55 -3.65 16.75 -3.12
N PRO A 56 -3.54 16.91 -4.46
CA PRO A 56 -3.31 15.78 -5.34
C PRO A 56 -2.00 15.05 -5.03
N PHE A 57 -2.00 13.74 -5.18
CA PHE A 57 -0.82 12.89 -4.97
C PHE A 57 -0.74 11.76 -5.98
N ASN A 58 0.46 11.28 -6.26
CA ASN A 58 0.69 10.06 -7.03
C ASN A 58 0.43 8.87 -6.13
N LEU A 59 -0.52 8.02 -6.48
CA LEU A 59 -0.81 6.77 -5.80
C LEU A 59 -0.28 5.61 -6.63
N TRP A 60 0.34 4.64 -5.98
CA TRP A 60 0.76 3.42 -6.66
C TRP A 60 0.60 2.19 -5.76
N ASP A 61 0.34 1.04 -6.39
CA ASP A 61 0.22 -0.27 -5.75
C ASP A 61 1.50 -1.06 -6.11
N THR A 62 2.12 -1.73 -5.14
CA THR A 62 3.21 -2.70 -5.40
C THR A 62 2.66 -3.98 -6.04
N GLY A 63 1.78 -3.85 -7.02
CA GLY A 63 0.87 -4.90 -7.47
C GLY A 63 1.53 -6.25 -7.68
N GLY A 64 0.89 -7.29 -7.12
CA GLY A 64 0.87 -8.62 -7.73
C GLY A 64 1.97 -9.60 -7.37
N VAL A 65 2.24 -9.80 -6.09
CA VAL A 65 2.94 -11.00 -5.62
C VAL A 65 2.02 -12.21 -5.90
N PHE A 66 2.18 -12.86 -7.06
CA PHE A 66 1.32 -13.94 -7.54
C PHE A 66 2.11 -15.24 -7.74
N GLY A 67 1.56 -16.36 -7.27
CA GLY A 67 2.00 -17.70 -7.68
C GLY A 67 3.29 -18.23 -7.04
N ALA A 68 3.78 -17.59 -5.98
CA ALA A 68 5.02 -17.94 -5.31
C ALA A 68 4.78 -18.83 -4.06
N GLY A 69 5.71 -19.72 -3.72
CA GLY A 69 5.67 -20.45 -2.44
C GLY A 69 5.80 -19.50 -1.24
N GLU A 70 5.47 -19.92 -0.02
CA GLU A 70 5.45 -19.03 1.17
C GLU A 70 6.75 -18.22 1.36
N THR A 71 7.92 -18.86 1.19
CA THR A 71 9.23 -18.19 1.31
C THR A 71 9.46 -17.14 0.23
N GLU A 72 9.08 -17.43 -1.01
CA GLU A 72 9.19 -16.50 -2.13
C GLU A 72 8.22 -15.34 -1.97
N LEU A 73 7.02 -15.61 -1.45
CA LEU A 73 6.02 -14.60 -1.14
C LEU A 73 6.54 -13.58 -0.13
N THR A 74 7.08 -14.06 0.99
CA THR A 74 7.70 -13.19 2.02
C THR A 74 8.81 -12.33 1.43
N THR A 75 9.66 -12.92 0.59
CA THR A 75 10.79 -12.21 -0.04
C THR A 75 10.30 -11.11 -0.97
N GLN A 76 9.34 -11.41 -1.85
CA GLN A 76 8.77 -10.46 -2.79
C GLN A 76 8.03 -9.32 -2.07
N VAL A 77 7.28 -9.65 -1.01
CA VAL A 77 6.60 -8.66 -0.17
C VAL A 77 7.62 -7.76 0.56
N GLY A 78 8.72 -8.30 1.04
CA GLY A 78 9.81 -7.55 1.65
C GLY A 78 10.47 -6.57 0.67
N GLN A 79 10.78 -7.02 -0.55
CA GLN A 79 11.34 -6.16 -1.60
C GLN A 79 10.38 -5.01 -1.98
N ALA A 80 9.10 -5.32 -2.13
CA ALA A 80 8.06 -4.32 -2.38
C ALA A 80 8.00 -3.25 -1.27
N ALA A 81 8.13 -3.66 0.00
CA ALA A 81 8.18 -2.74 1.14
C ALA A 81 9.44 -1.86 1.15
N GLU A 82 10.59 -2.40 0.78
CA GLU A 82 11.85 -1.63 0.67
C GLU A 82 11.79 -0.60 -0.46
N GLU A 83 11.26 -0.96 -1.63
CA GLU A 83 11.02 -0.03 -2.74
C GLU A 83 10.07 1.09 -2.33
N ALA A 84 8.93 0.74 -1.73
CA ALA A 84 7.95 1.71 -1.28
C ALA A 84 8.49 2.67 -0.23
N SER A 85 9.29 2.15 0.70
CA SER A 85 9.94 2.95 1.74
C SER A 85 10.94 3.96 1.16
N ARG A 86 11.58 3.65 0.02
CA ARG A 86 12.52 4.54 -0.64
C ARG A 86 11.83 5.60 -1.50
N GLU A 87 10.80 5.21 -2.25
CA GLU A 87 10.21 6.03 -3.32
C GLU A 87 8.95 6.80 -2.91
N SER A 88 8.42 6.56 -1.71
CA SER A 88 7.20 7.20 -1.24
C SER A 88 7.44 8.23 -0.14
N ASP A 89 6.58 9.23 -0.10
CA ASP A 89 6.45 10.18 0.99
C ASP A 89 5.51 9.67 2.09
N LEU A 90 4.57 8.79 1.75
CA LEU A 90 3.64 8.14 2.67
C LEU A 90 3.36 6.69 2.28
N LEU A 91 3.22 5.82 3.28
CA LEU A 91 2.91 4.41 3.12
C LEU A 91 1.49 4.10 3.63
N LEU A 92 0.65 3.52 2.77
CA LEU A 92 -0.62 2.91 3.14
C LEU A 92 -0.39 1.41 3.37
N PHE A 93 -0.31 0.99 4.63
CA PHE A 93 -0.13 -0.41 4.98
C PHE A 93 -1.49 -1.09 5.17
N VAL A 94 -1.89 -1.92 4.22
CA VAL A 94 -3.21 -2.55 4.15
C VAL A 94 -3.15 -3.97 4.72
N VAL A 95 -4.06 -4.26 5.66
CA VAL A 95 -4.26 -5.57 6.27
C VAL A 95 -5.72 -6.01 6.11
N ASP A 96 -6.00 -7.30 6.30
CA ASP A 96 -7.35 -7.86 6.15
C ASP A 96 -7.95 -8.19 7.51
N ALA A 97 -9.00 -7.46 7.90
CA ALA A 97 -9.70 -7.67 9.18
C ALA A 97 -10.27 -9.09 9.34
N LYS A 98 -10.69 -9.73 8.24
CA LYS A 98 -11.40 -11.01 8.27
C LYS A 98 -10.45 -12.20 8.39
N GLU A 99 -9.28 -12.10 7.77
CA GLU A 99 -8.24 -13.12 7.85
C GLU A 99 -7.34 -12.94 9.07
N GLY A 100 -7.36 -11.73 9.65
CA GLY A 100 -6.60 -11.39 10.83
C GLY A 100 -5.11 -11.18 10.57
N LEU A 101 -4.36 -11.03 11.65
CA LEU A 101 -2.93 -10.76 11.61
C LEU A 101 -2.09 -11.98 11.19
N SER A 102 -1.30 -11.83 10.12
CA SER A 102 -0.37 -12.87 9.65
C SER A 102 1.09 -12.59 10.04
N PRO A 103 1.99 -13.60 10.03
CA PRO A 103 3.42 -13.38 10.19
C PRO A 103 4.03 -12.41 9.16
N ILE A 104 3.54 -12.43 7.92
CA ILE A 104 3.97 -11.51 6.85
C ILE A 104 3.62 -10.07 7.21
N ASP A 105 2.45 -9.84 7.80
CA ASP A 105 2.03 -8.49 8.23
C ASP A 105 2.94 -7.96 9.36
N GLN A 106 3.34 -8.84 10.29
CA GLN A 106 4.27 -8.48 11.36
C GLN A 106 5.66 -8.13 10.83
N GLU A 107 6.17 -8.92 9.88
CA GLU A 107 7.46 -8.67 9.24
C GLU A 107 7.44 -7.37 8.43
N LEU A 108 6.39 -7.16 7.62
CA LEU A 108 6.14 -5.89 6.93
C LEU A 108 6.14 -4.72 7.90
N ALA A 109 5.38 -4.79 8.98
CA ALA A 109 5.31 -3.72 9.97
C ALA A 109 6.69 -3.40 10.58
N ARG A 110 7.54 -4.40 10.81
CA ARG A 110 8.91 -4.19 11.30
C ARG A 110 9.78 -3.51 10.25
N THR A 111 9.67 -3.90 8.99
CA THR A 111 10.43 -3.32 7.87
C THR A 111 10.00 -1.88 7.61
N LEU A 112 8.70 -1.61 7.46
CA LEU A 112 8.18 -0.29 7.15
C LEU A 112 8.55 0.72 8.25
N ARG A 113 8.50 0.36 9.52
CA ARG A 113 8.89 1.27 10.62
C ARG A 113 10.35 1.72 10.56
N LYS A 114 11.26 0.91 10.02
CA LYS A 114 12.67 1.29 9.85
C LYS A 114 12.85 2.41 8.81
N SER A 115 11.86 2.64 7.95
CA SER A 115 11.91 3.70 6.94
C SER A 115 11.80 5.11 7.52
N HIS A 116 11.28 5.25 8.74
CA HIS A 116 10.90 6.53 9.35
C HIS A 116 9.94 7.40 8.50
N LYS A 117 9.28 6.79 7.51
CA LYS A 117 8.23 7.43 6.72
C LYS A 117 6.90 7.44 7.50
N PRO A 118 6.02 8.41 7.28
CA PRO A 118 4.64 8.34 7.71
C PRO A 118 3.95 7.05 7.19
N ILE A 119 3.36 6.29 8.10
CA ILE A 119 2.62 5.05 7.79
C ILE A 119 1.18 5.22 8.27
N VAL A 120 0.23 4.94 7.39
CA VAL A 120 -1.18 4.82 7.72
C VAL A 120 -1.56 3.35 7.61
N LEU A 121 -1.89 2.74 8.75
CA LEU A 121 -2.45 1.40 8.79
C LEU A 121 -3.90 1.44 8.31
N VAL A 122 -4.22 0.64 7.31
CA VAL A 122 -5.54 0.50 6.72
C VAL A 122 -6.05 -0.91 6.99
N VAL A 123 -6.88 -1.05 8.02
CA VAL A 123 -7.57 -2.31 8.33
C VAL A 123 -8.75 -2.46 7.39
N ASN A 124 -8.58 -3.26 6.33
CA ASN A 124 -9.54 -3.38 5.24
C ASN A 124 -10.57 -4.51 5.49
N LYS A 125 -11.63 -4.54 4.67
CA LYS A 125 -12.74 -5.51 4.70
C LYS A 125 -13.64 -5.45 5.95
N ILE A 126 -13.66 -4.31 6.63
CA ILE A 126 -14.69 -3.97 7.64
C ILE A 126 -15.95 -3.52 6.90
N ASP A 127 -16.75 -4.49 6.44
CA ASP A 127 -17.95 -4.21 5.62
C ASP A 127 -19.18 -3.75 6.43
N ASN A 128 -19.19 -3.99 7.75
CA ASN A 128 -20.29 -3.60 8.65
C ASN A 128 -19.79 -3.37 10.08
N GLU A 129 -20.60 -2.71 10.91
CA GLU A 129 -20.27 -2.34 12.31
C GLU A 129 -19.84 -3.53 13.18
N LYS A 130 -20.37 -4.74 12.93
CA LYS A 130 -20.00 -5.93 13.71
C LYS A 130 -18.55 -6.35 13.49
N HIS A 131 -17.93 -5.91 12.39
CA HIS A 131 -16.53 -6.19 12.07
C HIS A 131 -15.56 -5.16 12.66
N GLU A 132 -16.03 -4.06 13.26
CA GLU A 132 -15.15 -3.01 13.80
C GLU A 132 -14.20 -3.55 14.88
N ASN A 133 -14.69 -4.47 15.72
CA ASN A 133 -13.88 -5.11 16.76
C ASN A 133 -12.70 -5.93 16.22
N LEU A 134 -12.74 -6.34 14.94
CA LEU A 134 -11.63 -7.06 14.31
C LEU A 134 -10.39 -6.16 14.15
N ALA A 135 -10.55 -4.84 14.16
CA ALA A 135 -9.43 -3.91 14.04
C ALA A 135 -8.52 -3.91 15.27
N ALA A 136 -9.04 -4.31 16.45
CA ALA A 136 -8.33 -4.17 17.72
C ALA A 136 -6.99 -4.92 17.76
N GLU A 137 -6.91 -6.10 17.16
CA GLU A 137 -5.67 -6.90 17.18
C GLU A 137 -4.52 -6.24 16.41
N PHE A 138 -4.83 -5.42 15.40
CA PHE A 138 -3.83 -4.77 14.56
C PHE A 138 -3.13 -3.60 15.25
N ALA A 139 -3.63 -3.14 16.41
CA ALA A 139 -2.88 -2.21 17.26
C ALA A 139 -1.53 -2.80 17.73
N SER A 140 -1.39 -4.14 17.76
CA SER A 140 -0.11 -4.81 18.03
C SER A 140 0.97 -4.55 16.97
N LEU A 141 0.57 -4.08 15.78
CA LEU A 141 1.48 -3.60 14.74
C LEU A 141 2.02 -2.19 15.02
N GLY A 142 1.75 -1.67 16.23
CA GLY A 142 2.24 -0.44 16.86
C GLY A 142 2.51 0.71 15.91
#